data_AF-A0A1F4UKD6-F1
#
_entry.id   AF-A0A1F4UKD6-F1
#
_cell.length_a   1.000
_cell.length_b   1.000
_cell.length_c   1.000
_cell.angle_alpha   90.00
_cell.angle_beta   90.00
_cell.angle_gamma   90.00
#
_symmetry.space_group_name_H-M   'P 1'
#
loop_
_entity.id
_entity.type
_entity.pdbx_description
1 polymer ?
#
loop_
_entity_poly.entity_id
_entity_poly.type
_entity_poly.pdbx_seq_one_letter_code
_entity_poly.pdbx_strand_id
1 'polypeptide(L)'
;MKKSILLVTFIFLAVSSLTAFAQTGTSQGGSDTVTAQQGSSSQKCVDVTRKVDLVTERYDKSQEKYMTAFENVFKNMEALALKFKADGYDTSDLEEHLAEYNNMVQNASRYYNEFKTGMDNSKKGICGNSDAEAGQAFNSARTQLMSCKNEMLQLRTYAQETLKQDLLDLKNQVVE
;
A
#
# COMPACT_ATOMS: atom_id res chain seq x y z
N MET A 1 -8.16 23.57 36.22
CA MET A 1 -7.49 23.00 35.03
C MET A 1 -8.33 21.84 34.52
N LYS A 2 -8.96 21.99 33.36
CA LYS A 2 -9.92 21.01 32.82
C LYS A 2 -9.15 19.85 32.16
N LYS A 3 -9.30 18.65 32.69
CA LYS A 3 -8.80 17.40 32.08
C LYS A 3 -9.84 16.93 31.06
N SER A 4 -9.56 17.10 29.77
CA SER A 4 -10.35 16.46 28.71
C SER A 4 -9.86 15.03 28.51
N ILE A 5 -10.67 14.08 28.95
CA ILE A 5 -10.54 12.65 28.69
C ILE A 5 -11.04 12.40 27.27
N LEU A 6 -10.16 12.00 26.38
CA LEU A 6 -10.49 11.65 25.00
C LEU A 6 -10.65 10.13 24.92
N LEU A 7 -11.90 9.69 24.99
CA LEU A 7 -12.35 8.30 24.81
C LEU A 7 -12.21 7.93 23.33
N VAL A 8 -11.31 7.00 23.01
CA VAL A 8 -11.19 6.40 21.67
C VAL A 8 -11.92 5.07 21.70
N THR A 9 -13.14 5.06 21.16
CA THR A 9 -13.98 3.87 21.01
C THR A 9 -13.49 3.05 19.81
N PHE A 10 -12.91 1.88 20.07
CA PHE A 10 -12.51 0.93 19.03
C PHE A 10 -13.70 0.02 18.66
N ILE A 11 -14.15 0.13 17.41
CA ILE A 11 -15.12 -0.79 16.81
C ILE A 11 -14.36 -2.01 16.31
N PHE A 12 -14.53 -3.14 17.00
CA PHE A 12 -14.12 -4.47 16.53
C PHE A 12 -15.15 -4.97 15.51
N LEU A 13 -14.75 -5.15 14.26
CA LEU A 13 -15.51 -5.91 13.27
C LEU A 13 -14.87 -7.29 13.11
N ALA A 14 -15.49 -8.27 13.77
CA ALA A 14 -15.30 -9.68 13.50
C ALA A 14 -15.96 -10.01 12.15
N VAL A 15 -15.21 -10.61 11.23
CA VAL A 15 -15.77 -11.26 10.05
C VAL A 15 -15.49 -12.74 10.14
N SER A 16 -16.56 -13.46 10.43
CA SER A 16 -16.66 -14.91 10.45
C SER A 16 -16.72 -15.48 9.02
N SER A 17 -16.18 -16.69 8.90
CA SER A 17 -16.58 -17.79 8.01
C SER A 17 -16.52 -17.63 6.50
N LEU A 18 -15.66 -18.44 5.87
CA LEU A 18 -15.94 -19.04 4.56
C LEU A 18 -15.65 -20.54 4.62
N THR A 19 -16.73 -21.29 4.43
CA THR A 19 -16.82 -22.74 4.33
C THR A 19 -16.20 -23.22 3.01
N ALA A 20 -15.42 -24.30 3.10
CA ALA A 20 -14.96 -25.05 1.95
C ALA A 20 -16.14 -25.81 1.33
N PHE A 21 -16.42 -25.55 0.05
CA PHE A 21 -17.23 -26.44 -0.79
C PHE A 21 -16.31 -27.11 -1.80
N ALA A 22 -16.21 -28.44 -1.67
CA ALA A 22 -15.48 -29.31 -2.57
C ALA A 22 -16.44 -30.03 -3.53
N GLN A 23 -15.97 -30.13 -4.78
CA GLN A 23 -16.23 -31.14 -5.81
C GLN A 23 -17.64 -31.27 -6.44
N THR A 24 -17.67 -30.94 -7.74
CA THR A 24 -18.52 -31.58 -8.75
C THR A 24 -17.64 -32.29 -9.79
N GLY A 25 -17.81 -33.61 -9.92
CA GLY A 25 -17.66 -34.35 -11.19
C GLY A 25 -19.06 -34.46 -11.82
N THR A 26 -19.30 -34.66 -13.11
CA THR A 26 -18.50 -35.25 -14.20
C THR A 26 -19.10 -34.80 -15.54
N SER A 27 -18.23 -34.80 -16.55
CA SER A 27 -18.35 -34.70 -18.01
C SER A 27 -19.53 -35.41 -18.72
N GLN A 28 -20.07 -34.82 -19.81
CA GLN A 28 -20.11 -35.42 -21.16
C GLN A 28 -20.72 -34.49 -22.26
N GLY A 29 -20.03 -34.41 -23.42
CA GLY A 29 -20.66 -34.56 -24.74
C GLY A 29 -20.96 -33.33 -25.60
N GLY A 30 -20.30 -33.25 -26.76
CA GLY A 30 -21.00 -32.98 -28.04
C GLY A 30 -20.79 -31.64 -28.75
N SER A 31 -19.82 -31.64 -29.68
CA SER A 31 -19.75 -31.03 -31.03
C SER A 31 -20.43 -29.68 -31.37
N ASP A 32 -19.61 -28.86 -32.04
CA ASP A 32 -19.92 -27.86 -33.08
C ASP A 32 -20.63 -26.56 -32.71
N THR A 33 -19.83 -25.53 -32.38
CA THR A 33 -19.96 -24.20 -33.03
C THR A 33 -18.67 -23.38 -32.87
N VAL A 34 -17.77 -23.50 -33.86
CA VAL A 34 -16.68 -22.55 -34.08
C VAL A 34 -17.31 -21.25 -34.60
N THR A 35 -17.77 -20.39 -33.68
CA THR A 35 -18.05 -18.95 -33.92
C THR A 35 -18.41 -18.15 -32.65
N ALA A 36 -18.27 -18.70 -31.44
CA ALA A 36 -18.56 -17.99 -30.19
C ALA A 36 -17.32 -17.41 -29.45
N GLN A 37 -16.11 -17.70 -29.93
CA GLN A 37 -14.87 -17.42 -29.20
C GLN A 37 -14.42 -15.94 -29.27
N GLN A 38 -14.96 -15.17 -30.21
CA GLN A 38 -14.57 -13.77 -30.44
C GLN A 38 -15.41 -12.77 -29.62
N GLY A 39 -16.64 -13.12 -29.23
CA GLY A 39 -17.50 -12.28 -28.37
C GLY A 39 -17.22 -12.44 -26.86
N SER A 40 -16.94 -13.66 -26.41
CA SER A 40 -16.67 -13.98 -24.99
C SER A 40 -15.31 -13.42 -24.51
N SER A 41 -14.27 -13.51 -25.34
CA SER A 41 -12.95 -12.93 -25.07
C SER A 41 -12.98 -11.40 -25.01
N SER A 42 -13.74 -10.77 -25.91
CA SER A 42 -13.96 -9.31 -25.91
C SER A 42 -14.70 -8.83 -24.64
N GLN A 43 -15.79 -9.51 -24.25
CA GLN A 43 -16.54 -9.14 -23.06
C GLN A 43 -15.74 -9.36 -21.77
N LYS A 44 -15.03 -10.50 -21.66
CA LYS A 44 -14.12 -10.79 -20.55
C LYS A 44 -13.03 -9.73 -20.41
N CYS A 45 -12.40 -9.33 -21.52
CA CYS A 45 -11.41 -8.25 -21.54
C CYS A 45 -12.00 -6.91 -21.03
N VAL A 46 -13.20 -6.53 -21.50
CA VAL A 46 -13.88 -5.30 -21.07
C VAL A 46 -14.19 -5.33 -19.56
N ASP A 47 -14.74 -6.44 -19.07
CA ASP A 47 -15.14 -6.55 -17.66
C ASP A 47 -13.96 -6.59 -16.71
N VAL A 48 -12.88 -7.28 -17.09
CA VAL A 48 -11.62 -7.31 -16.33
C VAL A 48 -10.98 -5.94 -16.33
N THR A 49 -10.87 -5.27 -17.49
CA THR A 49 -10.30 -3.93 -17.59
C THR A 49 -11.03 -2.97 -16.67
N ARG A 50 -12.38 -2.94 -16.73
CA ARG A 50 -13.20 -2.12 -15.83
C ARG A 50 -12.94 -2.42 -14.36
N LYS A 51 -12.86 -3.70 -13.98
CA LYS A 51 -12.59 -4.09 -12.58
C LYS A 51 -11.20 -3.67 -12.11
N VAL A 52 -10.19 -3.86 -12.96
CA VAL A 52 -8.82 -3.44 -12.66
C VAL A 52 -8.76 -1.93 -12.49
N ASP A 53 -9.36 -1.17 -13.39
CA ASP A 53 -9.34 0.30 -13.34
C ASP A 53 -10.04 0.82 -12.06
N LEU A 54 -11.20 0.26 -11.71
CA LEU A 54 -11.90 0.60 -10.46
C LEU A 54 -11.07 0.28 -9.21
N VAL A 55 -10.35 -0.85 -9.22
CA VAL A 55 -9.47 -1.24 -8.10
C VAL A 55 -8.29 -0.29 -8.00
N THR A 56 -7.61 -0.03 -9.12
CA THR A 56 -6.44 0.86 -9.18
C THR A 56 -6.82 2.28 -8.76
N GLU A 57 -7.93 2.83 -9.26
CA GLU A 57 -8.40 4.18 -8.90
C GLU A 57 -8.68 4.31 -7.38
N ARG A 58 -9.28 3.29 -6.77
CA ARG A 58 -9.52 3.29 -5.31
C ARG A 58 -8.19 3.33 -4.54
N TYR A 59 -7.21 2.58 -5.01
CA TYR A 59 -5.90 2.56 -4.39
C TYR A 59 -5.12 3.84 -4.65
N ASP A 60 -5.24 4.47 -5.82
CA ASP A 60 -4.56 5.74 -6.15
C ASP A 60 -4.97 6.83 -5.16
N LYS A 61 -6.29 7.01 -4.94
CA LYS A 61 -6.80 8.00 -3.98
C LYS A 61 -6.32 7.76 -2.55
N SER A 62 -6.20 6.49 -2.17
CA SER A 62 -5.72 6.12 -0.83
C SER A 62 -4.22 6.36 -0.72
N GLN A 63 -3.45 5.96 -1.73
CA GLN A 63 -2.00 6.09 -1.78
C GLN A 63 -1.60 7.57 -1.74
N GLU A 64 -2.21 8.42 -2.55
CA GLU A 64 -1.91 9.86 -2.59
C GLU A 64 -2.08 10.48 -1.20
N LYS A 65 -3.21 10.19 -0.55
CA LYS A 65 -3.51 10.68 0.80
C LYS A 65 -2.44 10.27 1.82
N TYR A 66 -2.07 8.99 1.84
CA TYR A 66 -1.12 8.49 2.84
C TYR A 66 0.31 8.93 2.54
N MET A 67 0.75 8.90 1.28
CA MET A 67 2.08 9.36 0.90
C MET A 67 2.26 10.85 1.19
N THR A 68 1.26 11.68 0.89
CA THR A 68 1.26 13.11 1.28
C THR A 68 1.43 13.27 2.79
N ALA A 69 0.77 12.44 3.60
CA ALA A 69 0.91 12.48 5.04
C ALA A 69 2.34 12.11 5.50
N PHE A 70 2.93 11.06 4.93
CA PHE A 70 4.30 10.65 5.27
C PHE A 70 5.35 11.67 4.81
N GLU A 71 5.21 12.23 3.61
CA GLU A 71 6.08 13.32 3.15
C GLU A 71 5.97 14.56 4.04
N ASN A 72 4.78 14.89 4.53
CA ASN A 72 4.60 15.99 5.46
C ASN A 72 5.28 15.70 6.81
N VAL A 73 5.24 14.46 7.30
CA VAL A 73 6.00 14.07 8.50
C VAL A 73 7.49 14.31 8.26
N PHE A 74 8.04 13.81 7.16
CA PHE A 74 9.46 13.99 6.82
C PHE A 74 9.85 15.48 6.77
N LYS A 75 9.13 16.30 6.00
CA LYS A 75 9.40 17.75 5.86
C LYS A 75 9.33 18.50 7.19
N ASN A 76 8.34 18.17 8.03
CA ASN A 76 8.19 18.81 9.34
C ASN A 76 9.34 18.43 10.28
N MET A 77 9.74 17.16 10.29
CA MET A 77 10.86 16.69 11.12
C MET A 77 12.21 17.24 10.64
N GLU A 78 12.42 17.31 9.33
CA GLU A 78 13.62 17.93 8.73
C GLU A 78 13.72 19.42 9.12
N ALA A 79 12.61 20.17 9.06
CA ALA A 79 12.58 21.55 9.51
C ALA A 79 12.87 21.71 11.01
N LEU A 80 12.39 20.76 11.84
CA LEU A 80 12.70 20.74 13.27
C LEU A 80 14.18 20.41 13.53
N ALA A 81 14.74 19.42 12.84
CA ALA A 81 16.15 19.07 12.95
C ALA A 81 17.04 20.28 12.63
N LEU A 82 16.76 21.00 11.54
CA LEU A 82 17.49 22.22 11.16
C LEU A 82 17.41 23.29 12.26
N LYS A 83 16.23 23.47 12.86
CA LYS A 83 16.05 24.44 13.95
C LYS A 83 16.85 24.03 15.20
N PHE A 84 16.73 22.77 15.63
CA PHE A 84 17.47 22.27 16.79
C PHE A 84 18.98 22.35 16.58
N LYS A 85 19.47 22.02 15.39
CA LYS A 85 20.87 22.17 15.02
C LYS A 85 21.34 23.62 15.10
N ALA A 86 20.53 24.57 14.61
CA ALA A 86 20.82 26.00 14.72
C ALA A 86 20.82 26.49 16.18
N ASP A 87 19.98 25.90 17.02
CA ASP A 87 19.92 26.17 18.46
C ASP A 87 21.04 25.44 19.26
N GLY A 88 21.90 24.68 18.59
CA GLY A 88 23.09 24.03 19.19
C GLY A 88 22.87 22.62 19.74
N TYR A 89 21.71 22.01 19.46
CA TYR A 89 21.43 20.63 19.85
C TYR A 89 22.20 19.65 18.96
N ASP A 90 22.54 18.49 19.51
CA ASP A 90 23.06 17.37 18.72
C ASP A 90 21.90 16.60 18.08
N THR A 91 21.77 16.73 16.76
CA THR A 91 20.69 16.15 15.97
C THR A 91 21.10 14.90 15.18
N SER A 92 22.27 14.30 15.47
CA SER A 92 22.80 13.16 14.71
C SER A 92 21.78 12.05 14.48
N ASP A 93 21.15 11.59 15.55
CA ASP A 93 20.26 10.43 15.53
C ASP A 93 18.97 10.74 14.76
N LEU A 94 18.42 11.94 14.97
CA LEU A 94 17.26 12.42 14.22
C LEU A 94 17.55 12.52 12.71
N GLU A 95 18.73 13.04 12.33
CA GLU A 95 19.13 13.14 10.91
C GLU A 95 19.31 11.75 10.28
N GLU A 96 19.91 10.80 11.00
CA GLU A 96 20.06 9.41 10.56
C GLU A 96 18.70 8.72 10.37
N HIS A 97 17.83 8.78 11.39
CA HIS A 97 16.51 8.17 11.33
C HIS A 97 15.60 8.84 10.29
N LEU A 98 15.78 10.14 10.01
CA LEU A 98 15.07 10.81 8.91
C LEU A 98 15.50 10.29 7.54
N ALA A 99 16.79 9.99 7.35
CA ALA A 99 17.26 9.38 6.10
C ALA A 99 16.64 7.98 5.91
N GLU A 100 16.58 7.17 6.98
CA GLU A 100 15.89 5.87 6.94
C GLU A 100 14.40 6.02 6.62
N TYR A 101 13.72 6.95 7.31
CA TYR A 101 12.30 7.23 7.07
C TYR A 101 12.03 7.61 5.60
N ASN A 102 12.88 8.46 5.01
CA ASN A 102 12.76 8.83 3.60
C ASN A 102 12.96 7.63 2.65
N ASN A 103 13.90 6.74 2.96
CA ASN A 103 14.06 5.50 2.19
C ASN A 103 12.79 4.63 2.24
N MET A 104 12.14 4.55 3.40
CA MET A 104 10.87 3.83 3.54
C MET A 104 9.73 4.48 2.72
N VAL A 105 9.67 5.82 2.68
CA VAL A 105 8.73 6.56 1.81
C VAL A 105 8.95 6.21 0.34
N GLN A 106 10.22 6.18 -0.10
CA GLN A 106 10.58 5.80 -1.47
C GLN A 106 10.24 4.34 -1.78
N ASN A 107 10.48 3.42 -0.84
CA ASN A 107 10.11 2.02 -0.96
C ASN A 107 8.59 1.84 -1.14
N ALA A 108 7.78 2.50 -0.31
CA ALA A 108 6.32 2.44 -0.40
C ALA A 108 5.83 2.90 -1.78
N SER A 109 6.39 4.01 -2.28
CA SER A 109 6.11 4.51 -3.64
C SER A 109 6.51 3.52 -4.73
N ARG A 110 7.70 2.91 -4.62
CA ARG A 110 8.19 1.90 -5.56
C ARG A 110 7.26 0.68 -5.61
N TYR A 111 6.93 0.08 -4.47
CA TYR A 111 6.02 -1.07 -4.40
C TYR A 111 4.64 -0.75 -4.99
N TYR A 112 4.14 0.46 -4.76
CA TYR A 112 2.88 0.89 -5.35
C TYR A 112 2.94 0.98 -6.88
N ASN A 113 4.01 1.54 -7.43
CA ASN A 113 4.22 1.62 -8.89
C ASN A 113 4.36 0.23 -9.53
N GLU A 114 5.02 -0.70 -8.84
CA GLU A 114 5.12 -2.10 -9.25
C GLU A 114 3.75 -2.80 -9.22
N PHE A 115 2.92 -2.53 -8.20
CA PHE A 115 1.52 -2.97 -8.17
C PHE A 115 0.74 -2.46 -9.39
N LYS A 116 0.78 -1.16 -9.68
CA LYS A 116 0.08 -0.58 -10.84
C LYS A 116 0.52 -1.22 -12.15
N THR A 117 1.84 -1.37 -12.32
CA THR A 117 2.42 -2.02 -13.51
C THR A 117 1.95 -3.47 -13.64
N GLY A 118 1.92 -4.23 -12.55
CA GLY A 118 1.43 -5.60 -12.55
C GLY A 118 -0.06 -5.71 -12.89
N MET A 119 -0.89 -4.79 -12.38
CA MET A 119 -2.31 -4.70 -12.73
C MET A 119 -2.52 -4.39 -14.22
N ASP A 120 -1.74 -3.46 -14.77
CA ASP A 120 -1.78 -3.12 -16.19
C ASP A 120 -1.32 -4.28 -17.09
N ASN A 121 -0.29 -5.01 -16.68
CA ASN A 121 0.18 -6.18 -17.41
C ASN A 121 -0.83 -7.34 -17.34
N SER A 122 -1.54 -7.49 -16.22
CA SER A 122 -2.64 -8.46 -16.11
C SER A 122 -3.78 -8.17 -17.08
N LYS A 123 -4.16 -6.89 -17.26
CA LYS A 123 -5.13 -6.46 -18.29
C LYS A 123 -4.68 -6.87 -19.69
N LYS A 124 -3.43 -6.56 -20.05
CA LYS A 124 -2.87 -6.90 -21.38
C LYS A 124 -2.89 -8.41 -21.64
N GLY A 125 -2.59 -9.22 -20.63
CA GLY A 125 -2.61 -10.68 -20.72
C GLY A 125 -3.98 -11.25 -21.09
N ILE A 126 -5.04 -10.77 -20.41
CA ILE A 126 -6.42 -11.22 -20.64
C ILE A 126 -6.97 -10.74 -21.99
N CYS A 127 -6.50 -9.59 -22.48
CA CYS A 127 -6.98 -8.97 -23.71
C CYS A 127 -6.25 -9.40 -25.00
N GLY A 128 -5.29 -10.32 -24.94
CA GLY A 128 -4.66 -10.81 -26.18
C GLY A 128 -3.47 -11.75 -26.08
N ASN A 129 -2.90 -12.03 -24.90
CA ASN A 129 -1.58 -12.70 -24.83
C ASN A 129 -1.59 -14.08 -24.15
N SER A 130 -2.27 -14.27 -23.01
CA SER A 130 -2.42 -15.56 -22.32
C SER A 130 -3.10 -15.36 -20.95
N ASP A 131 -4.09 -16.20 -20.62
CA ASP A 131 -4.71 -16.20 -19.29
C ASP A 131 -3.71 -16.55 -18.17
N ALA A 132 -2.72 -17.40 -18.46
CA ALA A 132 -1.72 -17.82 -17.48
C ALA A 132 -0.75 -16.67 -17.12
N GLU A 133 -0.28 -15.93 -18.13
CA GLU A 133 0.57 -14.75 -17.93
C GLU A 133 -0.17 -13.64 -17.18
N ALA A 134 -1.46 -13.45 -17.49
CA ALA A 134 -2.28 -12.50 -16.77
C ALA A 134 -2.45 -12.84 -15.28
N GLY A 135 -2.63 -14.13 -14.97
CA GLY A 135 -2.71 -14.62 -13.59
C GLY A 135 -1.40 -14.43 -12.83
N GLN A 136 -0.26 -14.68 -13.47
CA GLN A 136 1.05 -14.43 -12.87
C GLN A 136 1.27 -12.93 -12.59
N ALA A 137 0.95 -12.06 -13.56
CA ALA A 137 1.04 -10.61 -13.39
C ALA A 137 0.14 -10.10 -12.25
N PHE A 138 -1.08 -10.62 -12.15
CA PHE A 138 -2.01 -10.28 -11.06
C PHE A 138 -1.47 -10.72 -9.69
N ASN A 139 -0.95 -11.94 -9.58
CA ASN A 139 -0.38 -12.43 -8.34
C ASN A 139 0.84 -11.62 -7.90
N SER A 140 1.71 -11.25 -8.85
CA SER A 140 2.83 -10.35 -8.60
C SER A 140 2.35 -8.98 -8.10
N ALA A 141 1.35 -8.38 -8.78
CA ALA A 141 0.76 -7.12 -8.35
C ALA A 141 0.22 -7.19 -6.91
N ARG A 142 -0.48 -8.28 -6.57
CA ARG A 142 -1.00 -8.48 -5.21
C ARG A 142 0.12 -8.53 -4.17
N THR A 143 1.22 -9.22 -4.46
CA THR A 143 2.39 -9.24 -3.57
C THR A 143 2.94 -7.84 -3.36
N GLN A 144 3.08 -7.05 -4.44
CA GLN A 144 3.60 -5.68 -4.35
C GLN A 144 2.68 -4.74 -3.57
N LEU A 145 1.37 -4.91 -3.71
CA LEU A 145 0.41 -4.17 -2.88
C LEU A 145 0.54 -4.52 -1.39
N MET A 146 0.82 -5.78 -1.06
CA MET A 146 1.06 -6.20 0.32
C MET A 146 2.36 -5.61 0.87
N SER A 147 3.44 -5.62 0.08
CA SER A 147 4.70 -4.95 0.44
C SER A 147 4.50 -3.46 0.68
N CYS A 148 3.78 -2.77 -0.22
CA CYS A 148 3.42 -1.36 -0.04
C CYS A 148 2.67 -1.11 1.27
N LYS A 149 1.63 -1.92 1.57
CA LYS A 149 0.86 -1.77 2.81
C LYS A 149 1.71 -2.02 4.06
N ASN A 150 2.61 -3.00 4.01
CA ASN A 150 3.52 -3.29 5.10
C ASN A 150 4.50 -2.12 5.34
N GLU A 151 5.10 -1.59 4.27
CA GLU A 151 5.99 -0.43 4.35
C GLU A 151 5.27 0.79 4.94
N MET A 152 4.02 1.04 4.53
CA MET A 152 3.20 2.14 5.08
C MET A 152 2.88 1.95 6.57
N LEU A 153 2.69 0.71 7.02
CA LEU A 153 2.52 0.41 8.43
C LEU A 153 3.82 0.69 9.19
N GLN A 154 4.96 0.24 8.66
CA GLN A 154 6.27 0.49 9.24
C GLN A 154 6.58 1.98 9.30
N LEU A 155 6.28 2.76 8.26
CA LEU A 155 6.40 4.22 8.26
C LEU A 155 5.61 4.86 9.41
N ARG A 156 4.37 4.43 9.61
CA ARG A 156 3.57 4.93 10.73
C ARG A 156 4.22 4.59 12.07
N THR A 157 4.63 3.34 12.26
CA THR A 157 5.26 2.89 13.52
C THR A 157 6.57 3.63 13.77
N TYR A 158 7.43 3.75 12.76
CA TYR A 158 8.72 4.41 12.84
C TYR A 158 8.60 5.89 13.21
N ALA A 159 7.62 6.60 12.64
CA ALA A 159 7.33 7.97 13.03
C ALA A 159 6.85 8.09 14.48
N GLN A 160 6.08 7.11 14.98
CA GLN A 160 5.49 7.14 16.32
C GLN A 160 6.45 6.71 17.42
N GLU A 161 7.35 5.79 17.11
CA GLU A 161 8.25 5.15 18.07
C GLU A 161 9.66 5.73 17.98
N THR A 162 10.23 5.82 16.78
CA THR A 162 11.61 6.28 16.57
C THR A 162 11.69 7.80 16.52
N LEU A 163 11.11 8.45 15.49
CA LEU A 163 11.25 9.90 15.31
C LEU A 163 10.70 10.71 16.50
N LYS A 164 9.64 10.20 17.14
CA LYS A 164 9.09 10.81 18.34
C LYS A 164 10.06 10.71 19.52
N GLN A 165 10.74 9.58 19.67
CA GLN A 165 11.71 9.39 20.74
C GLN A 165 12.91 10.30 20.54
N ASP A 166 13.43 10.42 19.32
CA ASP A 166 14.52 11.35 18.98
C ASP A 166 14.18 12.79 19.42
N LEU A 167 12.95 13.25 19.15
CA LEU A 167 12.49 14.57 19.60
C LEU A 167 12.42 14.72 21.13
N LEU A 168 12.08 13.65 21.85
CA LEU A 168 12.07 13.67 23.31
C LEU A 168 13.50 13.72 23.86
N ASP A 169 14.42 12.99 23.24
CA ASP A 169 15.81 12.95 23.65
C ASP A 169 16.52 14.28 23.38
N LEU A 170 16.25 14.92 22.24
CA LEU A 170 16.66 16.29 21.96
C LEU A 170 16.21 17.26 23.07
N LYS A 171 14.94 17.17 23.50
CA LYS A 171 14.44 18.03 24.58
C LYS A 171 15.19 17.83 25.90
N ASN A 172 15.69 16.62 26.16
CA ASN A 172 16.41 16.31 27.38
C ASN A 172 17.86 16.83 27.39
N GLN A 173 18.44 17.17 26.23
CA GLN A 173 19.79 17.76 26.14
C GLN A 173 19.91 19.13 26.84
N VAL A 174 18.79 19.82 27.07
CA VAL A 174 18.75 21.16 27.70
C VAL A 174 18.42 21.11 29.19
N VAL A 175 18.28 19.91 29.77
CA VAL A 175 18.05 19.76 31.22
C VAL A 175 19.40 19.74 31.95
N GLU A 176 20.00 20.93 32.12
CA GLU A 176 20.93 21.29 33.21
C GLU A 176 20.53 22.64 33.82
#